data_AF-A0A926GBE4-F1
#
_entry.id   AF-A0A926GBE4-F1
#
_cell.length_a   1.000
_cell.length_b   1.000
_cell.length_c   1.000
_cell.angle_alpha   90.00
_cell.angle_beta   90.00
_cell.angle_gamma   90.00
#
_symmetry.space_group_name_H-M   'P 1'
#
loop_
_entity.id
_entity.type
_entity.pdbx_description
1 polymer ?
#
loop_
_entity_poly.entity_id
_entity_poly.type
_entity_poly.pdbx_seq_one_letter_code
_entity_poly.pdbx_strand_id
1 'polypeptide(L)'
;MAGVRSCPSCGESEELRGEPVDGDIKVTCLACDTQWMRGGLRCAHCGGQDIVHRPQAMTRHSRGTQLSIIGWRELPLCRTCDADALETSISQNIPVPSDYVAACLGVAQTPVAPAAPRHQAPPSDTSVLKPAPPAAPKPATAAAPAPRARPQRTRPKAARAPSTAPTVRQAIAAFMGEASGQADATAMLLLGTHLGSHNRLSVLEEEGVAERLADWCDGYWGDNSDRARRAVGTICRAVDFWGARGWLSSDPAARLRPEPPHRGGPVQ
;
A
#
# COMPACT_ATOMS: atom_id res chain seq x y z
N MET A 1 -0.61 -4.03 25.65
CA MET A 1 -1.52 -2.87 25.51
C MET A 1 -0.69 -1.61 25.39
N ALA A 2 -0.48 -1.12 24.16
CA ALA A 2 0.33 0.06 23.90
C ALA A 2 -0.54 1.32 24.07
N GLY A 3 -0.71 1.76 25.32
CA GLY A 3 -1.34 3.05 25.60
C GLY A 3 -0.41 4.17 25.14
N VAL A 4 -0.94 5.10 24.35
CA VAL A 4 -0.26 6.33 23.93
C VAL A 4 0.26 7.04 25.19
N ARG A 5 1.59 7.22 25.28
CA ARG A 5 2.28 7.80 26.44
C ARG A 5 2.56 9.30 26.30
N SER A 6 2.08 9.94 25.23
CA SER A 6 2.40 11.32 24.88
C SER A 6 1.18 12.06 24.34
N CYS A 7 1.10 13.35 24.63
CA CYS A 7 0.06 14.25 24.16
C CYS A 7 0.03 14.25 22.62
N PRO A 8 -1.13 14.01 21.98
CA PRO A 8 -1.23 13.99 20.52
C PRO A 8 -1.07 15.38 19.90
N SER A 9 -1.19 16.45 20.69
CA SER A 9 -1.11 17.84 20.22
C SER A 9 0.32 18.39 20.28
N CYS A 10 0.97 18.31 21.45
CA CYS A 10 2.29 18.91 21.67
C CYS A 10 3.44 17.89 21.87
N GLY A 11 3.14 16.60 21.97
CA GLY A 11 4.14 15.55 22.23
C GLY A 11 4.59 15.39 23.69
N GLU A 12 4.07 16.20 24.61
CA GLU A 12 4.38 16.12 26.05
C GLU A 12 4.06 14.74 26.63
N SER A 13 4.95 14.18 27.46
CA SER A 13 4.81 12.80 27.96
C SER A 13 4.83 12.67 29.48
N GLU A 14 5.26 13.72 30.19
CA GLU A 14 5.42 13.72 31.65
C GLU A 14 4.25 14.46 32.32
N GLU A 15 3.83 15.60 31.75
CA GLU A 15 2.78 16.45 32.32
C GLU A 15 1.37 16.04 31.88
N LEU A 16 0.98 14.81 32.21
CA LEU A 16 -0.31 14.22 31.87
C LEU A 16 -1.12 13.88 33.13
N ARG A 17 -2.36 14.37 33.22
CA ARG A 17 -3.29 14.07 34.33
C ARG A 17 -4.43 13.18 33.84
N GLY A 18 -4.60 12.02 34.47
CA GLY A 18 -5.73 11.11 34.19
C GLY A 18 -6.86 11.25 35.20
N GLU A 19 -8.09 11.31 34.73
CA GLU A 19 -9.33 11.30 35.53
C GLU A 19 -10.26 10.20 35.01
N PRO A 20 -10.80 9.33 35.88
CA PRO A 20 -11.78 8.34 35.46
C PRO A 20 -13.11 9.00 35.07
N VAL A 21 -13.60 8.73 33.86
CA VAL A 21 -14.88 9.23 33.34
C VAL A 21 -15.56 8.10 32.57
N ASP A 22 -16.79 7.76 32.96
CA ASP A 22 -17.65 6.76 32.29
C ASP A 22 -16.99 5.39 32.02
N GLY A 23 -16.17 4.92 32.97
CA GLY A 23 -15.47 3.63 32.85
C GLY A 23 -14.23 3.66 31.95
N ASP A 24 -13.75 4.85 31.63
CA ASP A 24 -12.50 5.10 30.92
C ASP A 24 -11.67 6.19 31.64
N ILE A 25 -10.48 6.52 31.15
CA ILE A 25 -9.60 7.53 31.73
C ILE A 25 -9.49 8.70 30.75
N LYS A 26 -10.09 9.83 31.10
CA LYS A 26 -9.84 11.11 30.44
C LYS A 26 -8.45 11.61 30.83
N VAL A 27 -7.59 11.82 29.86
CA VAL A 27 -6.24 12.36 30.02
C VAL A 27 -6.24 13.81 29.59
N THR A 28 -5.69 14.68 30.43
CA THR A 28 -5.47 16.11 30.17
C THR A 28 -3.98 16.37 30.16
N CYS A 29 -3.46 16.96 29.08
CA CYS A 29 -2.10 17.48 29.06
C CYS A 29 -2.06 18.82 29.80
N LEU A 30 -1.20 18.95 30.81
CA LEU A 30 -1.07 20.18 31.60
C LEU A 30 -0.23 21.26 30.89
N ALA A 31 0.55 20.89 29.86
CA ALA A 31 1.36 21.83 29.09
C ALA A 31 0.56 22.58 28.01
N CYS A 32 -0.49 21.96 27.44
CA CYS A 32 -1.26 22.55 26.34
C CYS A 32 -2.78 22.37 26.45
N ASP A 33 -3.27 21.94 27.62
CA ASP A 33 -4.69 21.74 27.97
C ASP A 33 -5.49 20.81 27.05
N THR A 34 -4.82 20.06 26.17
CA THR A 34 -5.49 19.10 25.28
C THR A 34 -6.01 17.92 26.09
N GLN A 35 -7.25 17.51 25.83
CA GLN A 35 -7.94 16.43 26.53
C GLN A 35 -8.28 15.30 25.57
N TRP A 36 -8.05 14.04 25.97
CA TRP A 36 -8.39 12.85 25.19
C TRP A 36 -8.71 11.66 26.09
N MET A 37 -9.44 10.67 25.60
CA MET A 37 -9.69 9.43 26.34
C MET A 37 -8.55 8.44 26.14
N ARG A 38 -8.09 7.79 27.21
CA ARG A 38 -7.00 6.79 27.20
C ARG A 38 -7.47 5.44 26.71
N GLY A 39 -8.74 5.10 26.93
CA GLY A 39 -9.30 3.82 26.56
C GLY A 39 -9.14 3.61 25.08
N GLY A 40 -8.86 2.36 24.71
CA GLY A 40 -8.89 1.98 23.30
C GLY A 40 -10.24 2.36 22.70
N LEU A 41 -10.24 2.70 21.41
CA LEU A 41 -11.47 3.01 20.70
C LEU A 41 -12.51 1.91 20.95
N ARG A 42 -13.72 2.31 21.33
CA ARG A 42 -14.85 1.39 21.53
C ARG A 42 -15.83 1.55 20.39
N CYS A 43 -16.47 0.45 20.01
CA CYS A 43 -17.58 0.52 19.09
C CYS A 43 -18.72 1.33 19.73
N ALA A 44 -19.15 2.42 19.10
CA ALA A 44 -20.26 3.22 19.59
C ALA A 44 -21.60 2.46 19.53
N HIS A 45 -21.67 1.36 18.75
CA HIS A 45 -22.87 0.54 18.66
C HIS A 45 -22.94 -0.56 19.74
N CYS A 46 -21.92 -1.42 19.88
CA CYS A 46 -21.95 -2.54 20.82
C CYS A 46 -21.09 -2.34 22.08
N GLY A 47 -20.33 -1.25 22.18
CA GLY A 47 -19.38 -1.01 23.27
C GLY A 47 -18.12 -1.90 23.25
N GLY A 48 -18.00 -2.77 22.25
CA GLY A 48 -16.89 -3.71 22.09
C GLY A 48 -15.55 -3.03 21.82
N GLN A 49 -14.46 -3.67 22.23
CA GLN A 49 -13.08 -3.17 22.10
C GLN A 49 -12.29 -3.84 20.96
N ASP A 50 -12.86 -4.83 20.29
CA ASP A 50 -12.21 -5.53 19.17
C ASP A 50 -12.35 -4.71 17.88
N ILE A 51 -11.46 -3.70 17.77
CA ILE A 51 -11.43 -2.74 16.69
C ILE A 51 -10.22 -2.98 15.79
N VAL A 52 -10.47 -3.11 14.49
CA VAL A 52 -9.48 -3.29 13.43
C VAL A 52 -9.47 -2.05 12.54
N HIS A 53 -8.29 -1.52 12.24
CA HIS A 53 -8.15 -0.37 11.34
C HIS A 53 -8.00 -0.83 9.89
N ARG A 54 -8.78 -0.24 8.98
CA ARG A 54 -8.71 -0.48 7.54
C ARG A 54 -8.60 0.85 6.77
N PRO A 55 -7.91 0.89 5.62
CA PRO A 55 -7.86 2.09 4.81
C PRO A 55 -9.24 2.36 4.20
N GLN A 56 -9.67 3.62 4.22
CA GLN A 56 -10.86 4.11 3.50
C GLN A 56 -10.44 5.17 2.50
N ALA A 57 -10.95 5.07 1.27
CA ALA A 57 -10.71 6.07 0.24
C ALA A 57 -11.40 7.39 0.59
N MET A 58 -10.69 8.51 0.43
CA MET A 58 -11.30 9.84 0.45
C MET A 58 -11.49 10.29 -0.99
N THR A 59 -12.73 10.54 -1.40
CA THR A 59 -13.07 10.96 -2.77
C THR A 59 -13.56 12.39 -2.82
N ARG A 60 -13.23 13.12 -3.89
CA ARG A 60 -13.76 14.44 -4.20
C ARG A 60 -14.03 14.54 -5.70
N HIS A 61 -15.05 15.31 -6.09
CA HIS A 61 -15.22 15.65 -7.49
C HIS A 61 -14.05 16.53 -7.98
N SER A 62 -13.33 16.07 -8.99
CA SER A 62 -12.47 16.95 -9.79
C SER A 62 -13.37 17.87 -10.64
N ARG A 63 -12.81 18.90 -11.30
CA ARG A 63 -13.59 19.77 -12.21
C ARG A 63 -14.42 18.90 -13.17
N GLY A 64 -15.75 18.93 -13.05
CA GLY A 64 -16.69 18.03 -13.73
C GLY A 64 -17.49 17.13 -12.77
N THR A 65 -18.02 16.01 -13.29
CA THR A 65 -18.83 15.03 -12.54
C THR A 65 -18.04 13.83 -12.02
N GLN A 66 -16.76 13.70 -12.39
CA GLN A 66 -15.93 12.55 -12.04
C GLN A 66 -15.45 12.61 -10.57
N LEU A 67 -15.70 11.55 -9.81
CA LEU A 67 -15.11 11.33 -8.48
C LEU A 67 -13.65 10.89 -8.63
N SER A 68 -12.75 11.57 -7.93
CA SER A 68 -11.32 11.22 -7.86
C SER A 68 -10.93 10.93 -6.41
N ILE A 69 -10.06 9.94 -6.20
CA ILE A 69 -9.47 9.66 -4.89
C ILE A 69 -8.45 10.77 -4.59
N ILE A 70 -8.63 11.49 -3.49
CA ILE A 70 -7.74 12.57 -3.03
C ILE A 70 -6.82 12.12 -1.89
N GLY A 71 -7.07 10.95 -1.30
CA GLY A 71 -6.26 10.42 -0.21
C GLY A 71 -6.86 9.18 0.44
N TRP A 72 -6.24 8.77 1.55
CA TRP A 72 -6.65 7.64 2.37
C TRP A 72 -6.78 8.09 3.83
N ARG A 73 -7.76 7.55 4.55
CA ARG A 73 -7.81 7.64 6.02
C ARG A 73 -7.85 6.26 6.65
N GLU A 74 -7.33 6.12 7.86
CA GLU A 74 -7.56 4.92 8.66
C GLU A 74 -8.98 4.97 9.25
N LEU A 75 -9.75 3.92 9.00
CA LEU A 75 -11.11 3.76 9.50
C LEU A 75 -11.14 2.62 10.54
N PRO A 76 -11.56 2.89 11.78
CA PRO A 76 -11.71 1.86 12.78
C PRO A 76 -13.02 1.07 12.60
N LEU A 77 -12.92 -0.24 12.44
CA LEU A 77 -14.04 -1.16 12.26
C LEU A 77 -14.15 -2.10 13.45
N CYS A 78 -15.34 -2.23 14.01
CA CYS A 78 -15.66 -3.25 15.01
C CYS A 78 -15.81 -4.60 14.32
N ARG A 79 -15.11 -5.64 14.80
CA ARG A 79 -15.25 -6.99 14.23
C ARG A 79 -16.66 -7.54 14.22
N THR A 80 -17.48 -7.13 15.18
CA THR A 80 -18.85 -7.62 15.31
C THR A 80 -19.83 -6.78 14.49
N CYS A 81 -19.81 -5.46 14.63
CA CYS A 81 -20.81 -4.59 14.00
C CYS A 81 -20.48 -4.27 12.53
N ASP A 82 -19.20 -4.29 12.16
CA ASP A 82 -18.73 -3.96 10.82
C ASP A 82 -18.20 -5.22 10.09
N ALA A 83 -18.69 -6.41 10.47
CA ALA A 83 -18.15 -7.71 10.04
C ALA A 83 -18.08 -7.83 8.51
N ASP A 84 -19.16 -7.50 7.80
CA ASP A 84 -19.24 -7.65 6.33
C ASP A 84 -18.26 -6.71 5.60
N ALA A 85 -18.17 -5.45 6.06
CA ALA A 85 -17.26 -4.46 5.50
C ALA A 85 -15.79 -4.82 5.78
N LEU A 86 -15.53 -5.35 6.99
CA LEU A 86 -14.21 -5.83 7.39
C LEU A 86 -13.81 -7.06 6.56
N GLU A 87 -14.69 -8.04 6.41
CA GLU A 87 -14.44 -9.25 5.62
C GLU A 87 -14.19 -8.92 4.15
N THR A 88 -15.03 -8.09 3.53
CA THR A 88 -14.85 -7.64 2.14
C THR A 88 -13.50 -6.94 1.97
N SER A 89 -13.16 -6.01 2.87
CA SER A 89 -11.89 -5.29 2.81
C SER A 89 -10.67 -6.20 3.00
N ILE A 90 -10.78 -7.25 3.82
CA ILE A 90 -9.68 -8.20 4.07
C ILE A 90 -9.54 -9.17 2.89
N SER A 91 -10.62 -9.85 2.52
CA SER A 91 -10.64 -10.90 1.50
C SER A 91 -10.23 -10.39 0.12
N GLN A 92 -10.70 -9.21 -0.27
CA GLN A 92 -10.40 -8.61 -1.56
C GLN A 92 -9.20 -7.68 -1.50
N ASN A 93 -8.65 -7.43 -0.31
CA ASN A 93 -7.59 -6.46 -0.05
C ASN A 93 -7.88 -5.07 -0.65
N ILE A 94 -9.16 -4.67 -0.65
CA ILE A 94 -9.60 -3.36 -1.11
C ILE A 94 -9.85 -2.42 0.08
N PRO A 95 -9.69 -1.11 -0.12
CA PRO A 95 -10.12 -0.11 0.85
C PRO A 95 -11.62 -0.21 1.13
N VAL A 96 -12.00 0.19 2.34
CA VAL A 96 -13.41 0.38 2.68
C VAL A 96 -13.99 1.47 1.76
N PRO A 97 -15.21 1.28 1.20
CA PRO A 97 -15.87 2.30 0.38
C PRO A 97 -15.99 3.64 1.10
N SER A 98 -15.87 4.75 0.37
CA SER A 98 -15.84 6.11 0.93
C SER A 98 -17.13 6.54 1.62
N ASP A 99 -18.25 5.95 1.22
CA ASP A 99 -19.60 6.17 1.74
C ASP A 99 -19.93 5.31 2.96
N TYR A 100 -19.12 4.29 3.26
CA TYR A 100 -19.31 3.46 4.44
C TYR A 100 -19.04 4.23 5.74
N VAL A 101 -19.94 4.07 6.71
CA VAL A 101 -19.82 4.66 8.04
C VAL A 101 -19.61 3.55 9.06
N ALA A 102 -18.45 3.53 9.70
CA ALA A 102 -18.13 2.52 10.70
C ALA A 102 -18.98 2.68 11.98
N ALA A 103 -19.37 1.56 12.58
CA ALA A 103 -20.10 1.53 13.84
C ALA A 103 -19.34 2.21 14.99
N CYS A 104 -18.00 2.29 14.92
CA CYS A 104 -17.18 3.02 15.89
C CYS A 104 -17.38 4.54 15.84
N LEU A 105 -17.91 5.09 14.74
CA LEU A 105 -18.10 6.53 14.55
C LEU A 105 -19.51 7.02 14.93
N GLY A 106 -20.41 6.12 15.36
CA GLY A 106 -21.63 6.51 16.09
C GLY A 106 -22.80 7.02 15.25
N VAL A 107 -22.89 6.71 13.95
CA VAL A 107 -24.09 6.99 13.16
C VAL A 107 -24.74 5.66 12.77
N ALA A 108 -25.82 5.31 13.47
CA ALA A 108 -26.58 4.10 13.20
C ALA A 108 -27.04 4.08 11.74
N GLN A 109 -26.68 3.04 10.98
CA GLN A 109 -27.40 2.68 9.77
C GLN A 109 -27.82 1.21 9.86
N THR A 110 -29.14 1.02 9.87
CA THR A 110 -29.83 -0.21 9.55
C THR A 110 -29.36 -0.70 8.16
N PRO A 111 -29.06 -1.99 7.96
CA PRO A 111 -28.53 -2.47 6.69
C PRO A 111 -29.60 -2.36 5.60
N VAL A 112 -29.35 -1.53 4.58
CA VAL A 112 -30.06 -1.59 3.30
C VAL A 112 -29.24 -2.49 2.38
N ALA A 113 -29.85 -3.61 1.98
CA ALA A 113 -29.27 -4.58 1.07
C ALA A 113 -28.83 -3.93 -0.26
N PRO A 114 -27.71 -4.38 -0.86
CA PRO A 114 -27.21 -3.79 -2.09
C PRO A 114 -28.16 -4.11 -3.26
N ALA A 115 -28.75 -3.05 -3.83
CA ALA A 115 -29.46 -3.12 -5.10
C ALA A 115 -28.44 -3.32 -6.24
N ALA A 116 -28.67 -4.32 -7.07
CA ALA A 116 -27.85 -4.68 -8.23
C ALA A 116 -27.63 -3.49 -9.20
N PRO A 117 -26.44 -3.37 -9.83
CA PRO A 117 -26.16 -2.29 -10.78
C PRO A 117 -26.98 -2.47 -12.06
N ARG A 118 -27.88 -1.52 -12.33
CA ARG A 118 -28.55 -1.39 -13.62
C ARG A 118 -27.59 -0.70 -14.59
N HIS A 119 -27.10 -1.45 -15.58
CA HIS A 119 -26.42 -0.90 -16.75
C HIS A 119 -27.37 0.06 -17.49
N GLN A 120 -26.99 1.33 -17.61
CA GLN A 120 -27.55 2.22 -18.62
C GLN A 120 -26.49 2.44 -19.71
N ALA A 121 -26.87 2.11 -20.94
CA ALA A 121 -26.09 2.30 -22.15
C ALA A 121 -25.96 3.81 -22.49
N PRO A 122 -24.88 4.25 -23.15
CA PRO A 122 -24.72 5.63 -23.56
C PRO A 122 -25.50 5.94 -24.85
N PRO A 123 -26.12 7.12 -25.00
CA PRO A 123 -26.52 7.61 -26.30
C PRO A 123 -25.34 8.27 -27.03
N SER A 124 -25.19 7.92 -28.30
CA SER A 124 -24.39 8.64 -29.30
C SER A 124 -25.12 9.90 -29.75
N ASP A 125 -24.43 11.04 -29.88
CA ASP A 125 -24.58 11.89 -31.08
C ASP A 125 -23.51 13.01 -31.19
N THR A 126 -22.67 12.86 -32.21
CA THR A 126 -22.36 13.77 -33.33
C THR A 126 -22.27 15.31 -33.18
N SER A 127 -21.06 15.81 -33.51
CA SER A 127 -20.68 17.07 -34.19
C SER A 127 -20.88 18.45 -33.53
N VAL A 128 -19.83 19.30 -33.55
CA VAL A 128 -19.68 20.46 -34.47
C VAL A 128 -18.34 21.20 -34.26
N LEU A 129 -17.91 21.83 -35.35
CA LEU A 129 -16.67 22.50 -35.75
C LEU A 129 -15.91 23.47 -34.81
N LYS A 130 -14.60 23.52 -35.11
CA LYS A 130 -13.56 24.52 -34.86
C LYS A 130 -13.90 25.90 -35.45
N PRO A 131 -13.42 27.03 -34.86
CA PRO A 131 -12.34 27.80 -35.50
C PRO A 131 -11.27 28.33 -34.51
N ALA A 132 -10.12 28.78 -35.05
CA ALA A 132 -9.01 29.44 -34.35
C ALA A 132 -8.69 30.79 -35.04
N PRO A 133 -7.66 31.56 -34.62
CA PRO A 133 -7.43 32.35 -33.39
C PRO A 133 -7.40 33.88 -33.72
N PRO A 134 -6.96 34.79 -32.80
CA PRO A 134 -5.60 35.33 -33.00
C PRO A 134 -4.80 35.79 -31.75
N ALA A 135 -3.48 35.81 -31.98
CA ALA A 135 -2.42 36.74 -31.54
C ALA A 135 -2.05 36.94 -30.05
N ALA A 136 -0.75 36.76 -29.80
CA ALA A 136 0.01 37.08 -28.59
C ALA A 136 0.22 38.59 -28.38
N PRO A 137 0.70 38.99 -27.18
CA PRO A 137 2.14 39.33 -27.09
C PRO A 137 2.85 38.84 -25.80
N LYS A 138 4.18 38.63 -25.91
CA LYS A 138 5.19 38.62 -24.83
C LYS A 138 5.54 40.09 -24.46
N PRO A 139 6.14 40.48 -23.30
CA PRO A 139 7.28 39.87 -22.56
C PRO A 139 7.02 39.86 -21.01
N ALA A 140 7.89 39.54 -20.06
CA ALA A 140 9.34 39.61 -19.95
C ALA A 140 9.88 38.63 -18.88
N THR A 141 11.13 38.26 -19.11
CA THR A 141 12.01 37.44 -18.29
C THR A 141 12.36 38.15 -16.97
N ALA A 142 12.21 37.47 -15.84
CA ALA A 142 12.87 37.85 -14.59
C ALA A 142 13.53 36.60 -13.99
N ALA A 143 14.82 36.72 -13.75
CA ALA A 143 15.74 35.68 -13.32
C ALA A 143 15.41 35.15 -11.92
N ALA A 144 15.47 33.83 -11.74
CA ALA A 144 15.50 33.19 -10.43
C ALA A 144 16.90 32.60 -10.17
N PRO A 145 17.47 32.77 -8.96
CA PRO A 145 18.85 32.43 -8.65
C PRO A 145 19.09 30.93 -8.42
N ALA A 146 20.38 30.57 -8.52
CA ALA A 146 20.97 29.24 -8.48
C ALA A 146 20.49 28.29 -7.35
N PRO A 147 20.48 26.96 -7.57
CA PRO A 147 20.16 25.99 -6.54
C PRO A 147 21.29 25.92 -5.51
N ARG A 148 20.97 26.25 -4.26
CA ARG A 148 21.86 26.03 -3.11
C ARG A 148 22.06 24.53 -2.89
N ALA A 149 23.31 24.16 -2.65
CA ALA A 149 23.77 22.81 -2.36
C ALA A 149 22.98 22.18 -1.19
N ARG A 150 22.49 20.97 -1.43
CA ARG A 150 21.79 20.13 -0.45
C ARG A 150 22.83 19.57 0.52
N PRO A 151 22.72 19.75 1.85
CA PRO A 151 23.63 19.11 2.77
C PRO A 151 23.39 17.60 2.76
N GLN A 152 24.44 16.84 2.43
CA GLN A 152 24.49 15.38 2.55
C GLN A 152 24.22 15.01 4.01
N ARG A 153 23.04 14.43 4.27
CA ARG A 153 22.75 13.75 5.52
C ARG A 153 23.62 12.48 5.56
N THR A 154 24.64 12.51 6.40
CA THR A 154 25.48 11.36 6.74
C THR A 154 24.59 10.22 7.21
N ARG A 155 24.67 9.10 6.48
CA ARG A 155 23.97 7.85 6.77
C ARG A 155 24.63 7.21 7.99
N PRO A 156 23.92 6.98 9.11
CA PRO A 156 24.44 6.16 10.19
C PRO A 156 24.66 4.73 9.67
N LYS A 157 25.89 4.23 9.82
CA LYS A 157 26.25 2.83 9.61
C LYS A 157 25.61 2.01 10.74
N ALA A 158 24.39 1.56 10.51
CA ALA A 158 23.69 0.69 11.46
C ALA A 158 24.32 -0.70 11.45
N ALA A 159 24.74 -1.12 12.64
CA ALA A 159 25.28 -2.43 12.94
C ALA A 159 24.27 -3.55 12.59
N ARG A 160 24.82 -4.64 12.09
CA ARG A 160 24.11 -5.84 11.63
C ARG A 160 23.53 -6.59 12.84
N ALA A 161 22.21 -6.48 13.03
CA ALA A 161 21.41 -7.30 13.94
C ALA A 161 20.95 -8.60 13.24
N PRO A 162 20.64 -9.68 13.98
CA PRO A 162 20.38 -11.00 13.39
C PRO A 162 19.14 -11.00 12.49
N SER A 163 19.29 -11.70 11.36
CA SER A 163 18.40 -11.73 10.20
C SER A 163 17.12 -12.53 10.46
N THR A 164 16.07 -11.89 10.98
CA THR A 164 14.72 -12.35 10.63
C THR A 164 14.45 -11.93 9.19
N ALA A 165 14.20 -12.89 8.29
CA ALA A 165 13.83 -12.62 6.91
C ALA A 165 12.68 -11.59 6.87
N PRO A 166 12.76 -10.55 6.03
CA PRO A 166 11.72 -9.52 5.96
C PRO A 166 10.39 -10.11 5.49
N THR A 167 9.29 -9.36 5.65
CA THR A 167 8.06 -9.72 4.94
C THR A 167 8.21 -9.50 3.44
N VAL A 168 7.36 -10.16 2.63
CA VAL A 168 7.36 -9.98 1.17
C VAL A 168 7.20 -8.50 0.80
N ARG A 169 6.31 -7.76 1.48
CA ARG A 169 6.15 -6.32 1.26
C ARG A 169 7.43 -5.52 1.53
N GLN A 170 8.13 -5.83 2.63
CA GLN A 170 9.39 -5.17 2.99
C GLN A 170 10.50 -5.49 1.98
N ALA A 171 10.57 -6.74 1.52
CA ALA A 171 11.54 -7.19 0.53
C ALA A 171 11.33 -6.51 -0.83
N ILE A 172 10.07 -6.41 -1.28
CA ILE A 172 9.68 -5.69 -2.50
C ILE A 172 9.99 -4.20 -2.36
N ALA A 173 9.63 -3.56 -1.24
CA ALA A 173 9.93 -2.15 -1.02
C ALA A 173 11.44 -1.87 -1.03
N ALA A 174 12.24 -2.76 -0.45
CA ALA A 174 13.70 -2.65 -0.47
C ALA A 174 14.26 -2.77 -1.89
N PHE A 175 13.76 -3.72 -2.69
CA PHE A 175 14.17 -3.85 -4.10
C PHE A 175 13.77 -2.63 -4.92
N MET A 176 12.51 -2.18 -4.81
CA MET A 176 12.00 -1.02 -5.55
C MET A 176 12.68 0.30 -5.16
N GLY A 177 13.18 0.41 -3.92
CA GLY A 177 13.96 1.58 -3.48
C GLY A 177 15.36 1.66 -4.08
N GLU A 178 15.92 0.53 -4.53
CA GLU A 178 17.26 0.46 -5.14
C GLU A 178 17.20 0.34 -6.66
N ALA A 179 16.19 -0.33 -7.20
CA ALA A 179 15.96 -0.44 -8.63
C ALA A 179 15.50 0.92 -9.18
N SER A 180 16.43 1.68 -9.76
CA SER A 180 16.27 3.07 -10.23
C SER A 180 15.32 3.23 -11.43
N GLY A 181 14.03 2.92 -11.26
CA GLY A 181 12.97 3.10 -12.27
C GLY A 181 12.92 2.06 -13.39
N GLN A 182 13.83 1.09 -13.40
CA GLN A 182 13.89 0.01 -14.40
C GLN A 182 13.14 -1.27 -13.97
N ALA A 183 12.53 -1.25 -12.79
CA ALA A 183 11.71 -2.35 -12.28
C ALA A 183 10.26 -2.20 -12.72
N ASP A 184 9.66 -3.29 -13.18
CA ASP A 184 8.23 -3.35 -13.44
C ASP A 184 7.45 -3.36 -12.11
N ALA A 185 6.88 -2.21 -11.74
CA ALA A 185 6.11 -2.05 -10.51
C ALA A 185 4.84 -2.93 -10.49
N THR A 186 4.26 -3.22 -11.65
CA THR A 186 3.07 -4.07 -11.75
C THR A 186 3.44 -5.51 -11.46
N ALA A 187 4.55 -6.00 -12.01
CA ALA A 187 5.06 -7.33 -11.73
C ALA A 187 5.35 -7.53 -10.23
N MET A 188 5.97 -6.54 -9.57
CA MET A 188 6.24 -6.59 -8.13
C MET A 188 4.97 -6.55 -7.28
N LEU A 189 3.96 -5.78 -7.68
CA LEU A 189 2.67 -5.77 -7.00
C LEU A 189 1.97 -7.14 -7.11
N LEU A 190 1.90 -7.71 -8.31
CA LEU A 190 1.27 -9.01 -8.55
C LEU A 190 2.01 -10.13 -7.79
N LEU A 191 3.34 -10.10 -7.76
CA LEU A 191 4.14 -11.02 -6.95
C LEU A 191 3.82 -10.90 -5.45
N GLY A 192 3.72 -9.66 -4.94
CA GLY A 192 3.36 -9.41 -3.55
C GLY A 192 1.95 -9.86 -3.17
N THR A 193 1.01 -9.84 -4.12
CA THR A 193 -0.34 -10.40 -3.93
C THR A 193 -0.31 -11.93 -3.97
N HIS A 194 0.39 -12.52 -4.94
CA HIS A 194 0.49 -13.98 -5.09
C HIS A 194 1.13 -14.66 -3.88
N LEU A 195 2.24 -14.09 -3.38
CA LEU A 195 2.97 -14.65 -2.23
C LEU A 195 2.37 -14.28 -0.87
N GLY A 196 1.42 -13.34 -0.83
CA GLY A 196 0.91 -12.74 0.40
C GLY A 196 1.87 -11.73 1.02
N SER A 197 1.52 -10.45 0.93
CA SER A 197 2.41 -9.34 1.33
C SER A 197 2.89 -9.35 2.79
N HIS A 198 2.14 -9.98 3.69
CA HIS A 198 2.48 -10.11 5.11
C HIS A 198 3.27 -11.37 5.44
N ASN A 199 3.34 -12.33 4.51
CA ASN A 199 4.13 -13.54 4.69
C ASN A 199 5.62 -13.19 4.76
N ARG A 200 6.38 -14.03 5.46
CA ARG A 200 7.84 -13.94 5.47
C ARG A 200 8.36 -14.30 4.08
N LEU A 201 9.45 -13.65 3.66
CA LEU A 201 10.07 -13.92 2.37
C LEU A 201 10.51 -15.39 2.23
N SER A 202 10.70 -16.10 3.35
CA SER A 202 10.95 -17.54 3.40
C SER A 202 9.87 -18.42 2.76
N VAL A 203 8.69 -17.88 2.43
CA VAL A 203 7.71 -18.58 1.57
C VAL A 203 8.31 -18.97 0.21
N LEU A 204 9.31 -18.21 -0.25
CA LEU A 204 10.09 -18.52 -1.45
C LEU A 204 11.16 -19.60 -1.24
N GLU A 205 11.23 -20.22 -0.06
CA GLU A 205 12.13 -21.34 0.24
C GLU A 205 11.39 -22.66 0.44
N GLU A 206 10.06 -22.66 0.31
CA GLU A 206 9.25 -23.86 0.39
C GLU A 206 9.55 -24.83 -0.75
N GLU A 207 9.41 -26.12 -0.48
CA GLU A 207 9.61 -27.16 -1.49
C GLU A 207 8.67 -26.98 -2.70
N GLY A 208 9.21 -27.13 -3.91
CA GLY A 208 8.47 -26.96 -5.17
C GLY A 208 8.08 -25.52 -5.52
N VAL A 209 8.60 -24.52 -4.82
CA VAL A 209 8.27 -23.11 -5.10
C VAL A 209 8.78 -22.63 -6.46
N ALA A 210 9.90 -23.18 -6.94
CA ALA A 210 10.44 -22.81 -8.24
C ALA A 210 9.50 -23.22 -9.39
N GLU A 211 8.92 -24.42 -9.31
CA GLU A 211 7.88 -24.90 -10.22
C GLU A 211 6.61 -24.04 -10.10
N ARG A 212 6.08 -23.84 -8.87
CA ARG A 212 4.87 -23.02 -8.67
C ARG A 212 5.03 -21.58 -9.16
N LEU A 213 6.20 -20.98 -8.94
CA LEU A 213 6.50 -19.62 -9.38
C LEU A 213 6.61 -19.55 -10.92
N ALA A 214 7.14 -20.60 -11.56
CA ALA A 214 7.18 -20.70 -13.01
C ALA A 214 5.78 -20.83 -13.61
N ASP A 215 4.96 -21.75 -13.11
CA ASP A 215 3.58 -21.94 -13.56
C ASP A 215 2.75 -20.66 -13.38
N TRP A 216 2.93 -19.96 -12.25
CA TRP A 216 2.28 -18.68 -12.00
C TRP A 216 2.74 -17.60 -12.99
N CYS A 217 4.04 -17.48 -13.25
CA CYS A 217 4.56 -16.54 -14.24
C CYS A 217 4.05 -16.84 -15.65
N ASP A 218 3.95 -18.11 -16.04
CA ASP A 218 3.41 -18.51 -17.34
C ASP A 218 1.93 -18.13 -17.47
N GLY A 219 1.13 -18.33 -16.42
CA GLY A 219 -0.27 -17.94 -16.39
C GLY A 219 -0.52 -16.43 -16.55
N TYR A 220 0.41 -15.57 -16.12
CA TYR A 220 0.31 -14.11 -16.24
C TYR A 220 1.05 -13.53 -17.46
N TRP A 221 2.14 -14.18 -17.90
CA TRP A 221 3.11 -13.63 -18.86
C TRP A 221 3.63 -14.66 -19.89
N GLY A 222 2.91 -15.75 -20.16
CA GLY A 222 3.30 -16.78 -21.14
C GLY A 222 3.30 -16.31 -22.61
N ASP A 223 2.83 -15.09 -22.90
CA ASP A 223 2.71 -14.55 -24.25
C ASP A 223 4.04 -14.13 -24.92
N ASN A 224 5.19 -14.31 -24.23
CA ASN A 224 6.54 -13.98 -24.69
C ASN A 224 6.75 -12.51 -25.15
N SER A 225 5.79 -11.63 -24.87
CA SER A 225 5.85 -10.21 -25.23
C SER A 225 7.06 -9.51 -24.57
N ASP A 226 7.47 -8.37 -25.11
CA ASP A 226 8.50 -7.54 -24.45
C ASP A 226 8.08 -7.16 -23.02
N ARG A 227 6.77 -6.98 -22.79
CA ARG A 227 6.23 -6.71 -21.45
C ARG A 227 6.39 -7.92 -20.54
N ALA A 228 6.01 -9.12 -21.01
CA ALA A 228 6.21 -10.37 -20.27
C ALA A 228 7.68 -10.58 -19.90
N ARG A 229 8.60 -10.44 -20.87
CA ARG A 229 10.04 -10.57 -20.64
C ARG A 229 10.57 -9.55 -19.62
N ARG A 230 10.08 -8.29 -19.66
CA ARG A 230 10.42 -7.28 -18.65
C ARG A 230 9.89 -7.61 -17.25
N ALA A 231 8.67 -8.14 -17.15
CA ALA A 231 8.07 -8.54 -15.89
C ALA A 231 8.82 -9.71 -15.25
N VAL A 232 9.00 -10.80 -16.00
CA VAL A 232 9.75 -11.99 -15.54
C VAL A 232 11.21 -11.63 -15.22
N GLY A 233 11.85 -10.82 -16.07
CA GLY A 233 13.20 -10.31 -15.80
C GLY A 233 13.28 -9.45 -14.53
N THR A 234 12.24 -8.69 -14.20
CA THR A 234 12.17 -7.95 -12.93
C THR A 234 12.07 -8.88 -11.74
N ILE A 235 11.27 -9.95 -11.83
CA ILE A 235 11.14 -10.97 -10.78
C ILE A 235 12.48 -11.67 -10.53
N CYS A 236 13.19 -12.09 -11.60
CA CYS A 236 14.51 -12.71 -11.46
C CYS A 236 15.51 -11.77 -10.75
N ARG A 237 15.56 -10.50 -11.17
CA ARG A 237 16.44 -9.50 -10.52
C ARG A 237 16.08 -9.25 -9.06
N ALA A 238 14.80 -9.29 -8.71
CA ALA A 238 14.36 -9.16 -7.32
C ALA A 238 14.83 -10.36 -6.47
N VAL A 239 14.72 -11.58 -7.00
CA VAL A 239 15.23 -12.79 -6.36
C VAL A 239 16.74 -12.74 -6.17
N ASP A 240 17.50 -12.35 -7.21
CA ASP A 240 18.96 -12.17 -7.12
C ASP A 240 19.33 -11.14 -6.03
N PHE A 241 18.59 -10.03 -6.00
CA PHE A 241 18.77 -8.97 -5.01
C PHE A 241 18.51 -9.44 -3.56
N TRP A 242 17.50 -10.28 -3.34
CA TRP A 242 17.19 -10.86 -2.04
C TRP A 242 18.20 -11.93 -1.63
N GLY A 243 18.64 -12.77 -2.56
CA GLY A 243 19.72 -13.75 -2.36
C GLY A 243 21.04 -13.09 -1.99
N ALA A 244 21.43 -12.02 -2.69
CA ALA A 244 22.66 -11.26 -2.39
C ALA A 244 22.66 -10.62 -0.98
N ARG A 245 21.49 -10.42 -0.38
CA ARG A 245 21.32 -9.92 0.99
C ARG A 245 21.27 -11.02 2.04
N GLY A 246 21.35 -12.29 1.62
CA GLY A 246 21.20 -13.46 2.47
C GLY A 246 19.79 -13.61 3.03
N TRP A 247 18.77 -13.10 2.34
CA TRP A 247 17.37 -13.31 2.74
C TRP A 247 16.76 -14.58 2.14
N LEU A 248 17.42 -15.13 1.12
CA LEU A 248 17.11 -16.41 0.50
C LEU A 248 18.41 -17.22 0.43
N SER A 249 18.30 -18.52 0.68
CA SER A 249 19.36 -19.53 0.64
C SER A 249 19.26 -20.41 -0.61
N SER A 250 18.08 -20.51 -1.21
CA SER A 250 17.80 -21.18 -2.47
C SER A 250 17.51 -20.17 -3.59
N ASP A 251 17.46 -20.67 -4.82
CA ASP A 251 17.14 -19.87 -5.99
C ASP A 251 15.73 -20.19 -6.53
N PRO A 252 14.68 -19.51 -6.03
CA PRO A 252 13.29 -19.76 -6.44
C PRO A 252 13.01 -19.35 -7.89
N ALA A 253 13.85 -18.52 -8.51
CA ALA A 253 13.67 -18.10 -9.90
C ALA A 253 14.39 -19.02 -10.91
N ALA A 254 15.00 -20.14 -10.46
CA ALA A 254 15.78 -21.02 -11.32
C ALA A 254 15.04 -21.45 -12.60
N ARG A 255 13.75 -21.78 -12.49
CA ARG A 255 12.89 -22.21 -13.61
C ARG A 255 12.46 -21.07 -14.55
N LEU A 256 12.58 -19.82 -14.11
CA LEU A 256 12.24 -18.63 -14.90
C LEU A 256 13.40 -18.14 -15.76
N ARG A 257 14.63 -18.52 -15.41
CA ARG A 257 15.81 -18.06 -16.12
C ARG A 257 15.96 -18.85 -17.41
N PRO A 258 16.29 -18.18 -18.53
CA PRO A 258 16.68 -18.90 -19.74
C PRO A 258 17.88 -19.78 -19.41
N GLU A 259 17.81 -21.04 -19.81
CA GLU A 259 18.92 -21.97 -19.66
C GLU A 259 20.17 -21.35 -20.31
N PRO A 260 21.32 -21.31 -19.63
CA PRO A 260 22.54 -20.86 -20.27
C PRO A 260 22.77 -21.73 -21.50
N PRO A 261 23.18 -21.17 -22.66
CA PRO A 261 23.47 -21.98 -23.82
C PRO A 261 24.51 -23.02 -23.42
N HIS A 262 24.15 -24.31 -23.53
CA HIS A 262 25.08 -25.42 -23.40
C HIS A 262 26.32 -25.07 -24.24
N ARG A 263 27.45 -24.82 -23.57
CA ARG A 263 28.75 -24.81 -24.25
C ARG A 263 28.86 -26.17 -24.92
N GLY A 264 28.84 -26.16 -26.24
CA GLY A 264 28.94 -27.35 -27.07
C GLY A 264 30.04 -28.26 -26.53
N GLY A 265 29.67 -29.52 -26.30
CA GLY A 265 30.62 -30.59 -26.11
C GLY A 265 31.60 -30.66 -27.29
N PRO A 266 32.78 -31.24 -27.08
CA PRO A 266 33.85 -31.23 -28.08
C PRO A 266 33.38 -31.93 -29.36
N VAL A 267 33.60 -31.24 -30.48
CA VAL A 267 33.55 -31.82 -31.82
C VAL A 267 34.63 -32.90 -31.87
N GLN A 268 34.22 -34.16 -32.10
CA GLN A 268 35.11 -35.23 -32.56
C GLN A 268 35.23 -35.18 -34.08
#